data_AF-A0A151S796-F1
#
_entry.id   AF-A0A151S796-F1
#
_cell.length_a   1.000
_cell.length_b   1.000
_cell.length_c   1.000
_cell.angle_alpha   90.00
_cell.angle_beta   90.00
_cell.angle_gamma   90.00
#
_symmetry.space_group_name_H-M   'P 1'
#
loop_
_entity.id
_entity.type
_entity.pdbx_description
1 polymer ?
#
loop_
_entity_poly.entity_id
_entity_poly.type
_entity_poly.pdbx_seq_one_letter_code
_entity_poly.pdbx_strand_id
1 'polypeptide(L)' 'IRGYRLKKHILGAIHVPAQYKTKEDEAKRVLSPEYEDFDQQDNLLKSWLPESMEPQFKVRMVGYEWCHQIWTNLETYFAS' A
#
# COMPACT_ATOMS: atom_id res chain seq x y z
N ILE A 1 3.64 -16.68 -4.97
CA ILE A 1 3.19 -15.60 -4.05
C ILE A 1 2.06 -16.16 -3.19
N ARG A 2 2.27 -16.36 -1.88
CA ARG A 2 1.19 -16.81 -0.96
C ARG A 2 0.30 -15.60 -0.63
N GLY A 3 -0.85 -15.48 -1.29
CA GLY A 3 -1.74 -14.31 -1.24
C GLY A 3 -2.48 -14.04 0.08
N TYR A 4 -2.11 -14.69 1.20
CA TYR A 4 -2.84 -14.60 2.46
C TYR A 4 -2.83 -13.20 3.11
N ARG A 5 -1.82 -12.36 2.79
CA ARG A 5 -1.73 -10.98 3.31
C ARG A 5 -2.21 -9.90 2.33
N LEU A 6 -2.23 -10.18 1.02
CA LEU A 6 -2.55 -9.20 -0.03
C LEU A 6 -3.96 -8.60 0.14
N LYS A 7 -4.97 -9.43 0.44
CA LYS A 7 -6.35 -8.95 0.68
C LYS A 7 -6.40 -7.92 1.81
N LYS A 8 -5.57 -8.07 2.84
CA LYS A 8 -5.59 -7.15 3.98
C LYS A 8 -4.93 -5.81 3.66
N HIS A 9 -3.91 -5.79 2.79
CA HIS A 9 -3.33 -4.54 2.24
C HIS A 9 -4.35 -3.78 1.40
N ILE A 10 -5.11 -4.48 0.54
CA ILE A 10 -6.11 -3.86 -0.33
C ILE A 10 -7.28 -3.28 0.49
N LEU A 11 -7.77 -4.01 1.48
CA LEU A 11 -8.90 -3.56 2.32
C LEU A 11 -8.51 -2.56 3.43
N GLY A 12 -7.22 -2.17 3.52
CA GLY A 12 -6.73 -1.33 4.63
C GLY A 12 -6.85 -1.98 6.01
N ALA A 13 -7.05 -3.30 6.07
CA ALA A 13 -7.22 -4.05 7.32
C ALA A 13 -5.89 -4.34 8.04
N ILE A 14 -4.75 -3.98 7.41
CA ILE A 14 -3.44 -3.96 8.06
C ILE A 14 -3.15 -2.54 8.53
N HIS A 15 -2.86 -2.38 9.81
CA HIS A 15 -2.30 -1.14 10.34
C HIS A 15 -0.89 -0.94 9.77
N VAL A 16 -0.63 0.22 9.16
CA VAL A 16 0.72 0.60 8.68
C VAL A 16 1.68 0.57 9.88
N PRO A 17 2.71 -0.30 9.88
CA PRO A 17 3.65 -0.38 11.00
C PRO A 17 4.41 0.93 11.19
N ALA A 18 4.93 1.16 12.41
CA ALA A 18 5.80 2.31 12.64
C ALA A 18 7.09 2.20 11.83
N GLN A 19 7.47 3.27 11.13
CA GLN A 19 8.69 3.32 10.32
C GLN A 19 9.95 3.04 11.15
N TYR A 20 9.99 3.48 12.41
CA TYR A 20 11.13 3.35 13.30
C TYR A 20 10.68 2.70 14.62
N LYS A 21 11.52 1.80 15.17
CA LYS A 21 11.24 1.16 16.47
C LYS A 21 11.61 2.06 17.65
N THR A 22 12.65 2.87 17.48
CA THR A 22 13.20 3.76 18.51
C THR A 22 13.56 5.12 17.91
N LYS A 23 13.80 6.12 18.78
CA LYS A 23 14.26 7.45 18.35
C LYS A 23 15.70 7.42 17.81
N GLU A 24 16.52 6.50 18.33
CA GLU A 24 17.88 6.26 17.83
C GLU A 24 17.85 5.69 16.41
N ASP A 25 16.91 4.78 16.12
CA ASP A 25 16.71 4.24 14.78
C ASP A 25 16.24 5.31 13.80
N GLU A 26 15.32 6.20 14.24
CA GLU A 26 14.90 7.37 13.46
C GLU A 26 16.08 8.30 13.13
N ALA A 27 16.90 8.63 14.13
CA ALA A 27 18.09 9.47 13.95
C ALA A 27 19.11 8.83 12.99
N LYS A 28 19.20 7.50 12.96
CA LYS A 28 20.06 6.73 12.04
C LYS A 28 19.37 6.34 10.73
N ARG A 29 18.08 6.68 10.57
CA ARG A 29 17.21 6.28 9.45
C ARG A 29 17.16 4.77 9.21
N VAL A 30 17.17 3.99 10.29
CA VAL A 30 17.07 2.51 10.24
C VAL A 30 15.59 2.13 10.32
N LEU A 31 15.03 1.65 9.22
CA LEU A 31 13.62 1.24 9.18
C LEU A 31 13.38 -0.01 10.04
N SER A 32 12.15 -0.13 10.53
CA SER A 32 11.70 -1.35 11.19
C SER A 32 11.49 -2.46 10.15
N PRO A 33 11.91 -3.71 10.42
CA PRO A 33 11.69 -4.83 9.51
C PRO A 33 10.20 -5.05 9.19
N GLU A 34 9.32 -4.72 10.12
CA GLU A 34 7.87 -4.83 9.93
C GLU A 34 7.35 -3.78 8.95
N TYR A 35 7.87 -2.54 9.01
CA TYR A 35 7.56 -1.51 8.03
C TYR A 35 8.13 -1.86 6.65
N GLU A 36 9.37 -2.36 6.57
CA GLU A 36 9.98 -2.78 5.31
C GLU A 36 9.18 -3.91 4.64
N ASP A 37 8.78 -4.95 5.40
CA ASP A 37 7.93 -6.03 4.86
C ASP A 37 6.57 -5.51 4.37
N PHE A 38 5.98 -4.58 5.11
CA PHE A 38 4.71 -3.95 4.73
C PHE A 38 4.85 -3.12 3.46
N ASP A 39 5.83 -2.21 3.42
CA ASP A 39 6.10 -1.31 2.29
C ASP A 39 6.45 -2.10 1.03
N GLN A 40 7.26 -3.15 1.15
CA GLN A 40 7.59 -4.02 0.02
C GLN A 40 6.35 -4.72 -0.54
N GLN A 41 5.48 -5.27 0.32
CA GLN A 41 4.25 -5.92 -0.13
C GLN A 41 3.23 -4.93 -0.71
N ASP A 42 3.11 -3.74 -0.13
CA ASP A 42 2.22 -2.70 -0.63
C ASP A 42 2.70 -2.17 -1.99
N ASN A 43 4.01 -1.94 -2.15
CA ASN A 43 4.59 -1.49 -3.42
C ASN A 43 4.42 -2.51 -4.55
N LEU A 44 4.49 -3.82 -4.25
CA LEU A 44 4.17 -4.86 -5.23
C LEU A 44 2.71 -4.82 -5.68
N LEU A 45 1.79 -4.50 -4.76
CA LEU A 45 0.39 -4.31 -5.13
C LEU A 45 0.18 -3.02 -5.91
N LYS A 46 0.87 -1.93 -5.55
CA LYS A 46 0.80 -0.65 -6.26
C LYS A 46 1.36 -0.71 -7.68
N SER A 47 2.30 -1.62 -7.98
CA SER A 47 2.74 -1.85 -9.36
C SER A 47 1.75 -2.74 -10.13
N TRP A 48 1.24 -3.81 -9.50
CA TRP A 48 0.31 -4.74 -10.14
C TRP A 48 -1.08 -4.13 -10.41
N LEU A 49 -1.61 -3.36 -9.46
CA LEU A 49 -2.99 -2.89 -9.49
C LEU A 49 -3.27 -1.97 -10.71
N PRO A 50 -2.45 -0.95 -11.03
CA PRO A 50 -2.62 -0.15 -12.24
C PRO A 50 -2.40 -0.93 -13.54
N GLU A 51 -1.57 -1.99 -13.54
CA GLU A 51 -1.40 -2.84 -14.73
C GLU A 51 -2.68 -3.62 -15.06
N SER A 52 -3.45 -3.99 -14.04
CA SER A 52 -4.73 -4.70 -14.18
C SER A 52 -5.91 -3.81 -14.64
N MET A 53 -5.69 -2.49 -14.78
CA MET A 53 -6.75 -1.51 -15.04
C MET A 53 -6.67 -0.90 -16.44
N GLU A 54 -7.83 -0.45 -16.94
CA GLU A 54 -7.87 0.36 -18.16
C GLU A 54 -7.11 1.69 -17.96
N PRO A 55 -6.44 2.21 -19.01
CA PRO A 55 -5.62 3.42 -18.93
C PRO A 55 -6.33 4.64 -18.32
N GLN A 56 -7.63 4.78 -18.57
CA GLN A 56 -8.46 5.87 -18.06
C GLN A 56 -8.54 5.92 -16.51
N PHE A 57 -8.37 4.77 -15.85
CA PHE A 57 -8.36 4.70 -14.39
C PHE A 57 -6.96 4.95 -13.81
N LYS A 58 -5.89 4.62 -14.54
CA LYS A 58 -4.50 4.75 -14.06
C LYS A 58 -4.16 6.19 -13.65
N VAL A 59 -4.61 7.18 -14.41
CA VAL A 59 -4.36 8.61 -14.14
C VAL A 59 -4.96 9.04 -12.79
N ARG A 60 -6.10 8.44 -12.39
CA ARG A 60 -6.77 8.74 -11.12
C ARG A 60 -6.09 8.11 -9.91
N MET A 61 -5.17 7.17 -10.12
CA MET A 61 -4.46 6.46 -9.05
C MET A 61 -3.10 7.08 -8.71
N VAL A 62 -2.71 8.13 -9.43
CA VAL A 62 -1.46 8.85 -9.17
C VAL A 62 -1.57 9.64 -7.88
N GLY A 63 -0.53 9.55 -7.03
CA GLY A 63 -0.43 10.33 -5.79
C GLY A 63 -0.89 9.61 -4.52
N TYR A 64 -1.41 8.38 -4.63
CA TYR A 64 -1.71 7.58 -3.44
C TYR A 64 -0.46 6.90 -2.88
N GLU A 65 -0.30 7.02 -1.57
CA GLU A 65 0.84 6.48 -0.82
C GLU A 65 0.68 4.97 -0.61
N TRP A 66 -0.54 4.50 -0.36
CA TRP A 66 -0.82 3.10 -0.03
C TRP A 66 -1.88 2.47 -0.94
N CYS A 67 -1.77 1.16 -1.17
CA CYS A 67 -2.69 0.40 -2.01
C CYS A 67 -4.16 0.52 -1.55
N HIS A 68 -4.43 0.53 -0.25
CA HIS A 68 -5.78 0.68 0.27
C HIS A 68 -6.45 2.00 -0.15
N GLN A 69 -5.68 3.09 -0.29
CA GLN A 69 -6.22 4.38 -0.72
C GLN A 69 -6.69 4.32 -2.18
N ILE A 70 -5.91 3.66 -3.03
CA ILE A 70 -6.27 3.38 -4.43
C ILE A 70 -7.57 2.57 -4.47
N TRP A 71 -7.66 1.52 -3.64
CA TRP A 71 -8.84 0.65 -3.57
C TRP A 71 -10.09 1.37 -3.08
N THR A 72 -10.00 2.15 -2.00
CA THR A 72 -11.15 2.94 -1.49
C THR A 72 -11.66 3.96 -2.51
N ASN A 73 -10.77 4.58 -3.28
CA ASN A 73 -11.16 5.50 -4.35
C ASN A 73 -11.91 4.78 -5.48
N LEU A 74 -11.49 3.57 -5.85
CA LEU A 74 -12.19 2.73 -6.82
C LEU A 74 -13.57 2.31 -6.31
N GLU A 75 -13.67 1.86 -5.06
CA GLU A 75 -14.95 1.50 -4.44
C GLU A 75 -15.91 2.68 -4.46
N THR A 76 -15.41 3.88 -4.11
CA THR A 76 -16.21 5.12 -4.15
C THR A 76 -16.68 5.44 -5.57
N TYR A 77 -15.80 5.33 -6.58
CA TYR A 77 -16.12 5.63 -7.98
C TYR A 77 -17.16 4.69 -8.59
N PHE A 78 -17.13 3.40 -8.25
CA PHE A 78 -18.09 2.42 -8.79
C PHE A 78 -19.37 2.29 -7.96
N ALA A 79 -19.37 2.78 -6.72
CA ALA A 79 -20.57 2.82 -5.88
C ALA A 79 -21.46 4.04 -6.16
N SER A 80 -20.94 5.06 -6.84
CA SER A 80 -21.66 6.24 -7.34
C SER A 80 -22.25 6.01 -8.73
#